data_AF-A0A9D1PSE0-F1
#
_entry.id   AF-A0A9D1PSE0-F1
#
_cell.length_a   1.000
_cell.length_b   1.000
_cell.length_c   1.000
_cell.angle_alpha   90.00
_cell.angle_beta   90.00
_cell.angle_gamma   90.00
#
_symmetry.space_group_name_H-M   'P 1'
#
loop_
_entity.id
_entity.type
_entity.pdbx_description
1 polymer ?
#
loop_
_entity_poly.entity_id
_entity_poly.type
_entity_poly.pdbx_seq_one_letter_code
_entity_poly.pdbx_strand_id
1 'polypeptide(L)'
;MKGKREENIDTFGYFKGALKRLFKYDEELLEMKYRKETVINRISLYMSESLEEGNNVDTSILGADLVIWDRKGNIDFALFLSKDYLSEEGKRKARAFHLAYKPNLTLAFSILKEKDYVLIYRCEKDYVDYIHYNLDSFEDRMLKRVLLDEDSKESLLFSPKKKTKT
;
A
#
# COMPACT_ATOMS: atom_id res chain seq x y z
N MET A 1 -17.78 -1.68 -29.86
CA MET A 1 -18.38 -2.11 -28.57
C MET A 1 -17.68 -1.36 -27.46
N LYS A 2 -18.37 -0.42 -26.79
CA LYS A 2 -17.84 0.27 -25.60
C LYS A 2 -17.95 -0.72 -24.44
N GLY A 3 -16.82 -1.27 -24.00
CA GLY A 3 -16.78 -2.09 -22.79
C GLY A 3 -17.32 -1.27 -21.62
N LYS A 4 -18.23 -1.87 -20.85
CA LYS A 4 -18.62 -1.37 -19.52
C LYS A 4 -17.33 -1.06 -18.77
N ARG A 5 -17.09 0.20 -18.42
CA ARG A 5 -16.17 0.51 -17.32
C ARG A 5 -16.85 -0.10 -16.10
N GLU A 6 -16.29 -1.19 -15.58
CA GLU A 6 -16.55 -1.57 -14.19
C GLU A 6 -16.29 -0.31 -13.36
N GLU A 7 -17.23 0.05 -12.50
CA GLU A 7 -17.06 1.15 -11.55
C GLU A 7 -15.93 0.72 -10.61
N ASN A 8 -14.69 1.00 -10.99
CA ASN A 8 -13.53 0.74 -10.17
C ASN A 8 -13.65 1.61 -8.93
N ILE A 9 -13.77 0.96 -7.78
CA ILE A 9 -13.64 1.60 -6.48
C ILE A 9 -12.30 2.34 -6.47
N ASP A 10 -12.30 3.65 -6.21
CA ASP A 10 -11.06 4.44 -6.11
C ASP A 10 -10.37 4.17 -4.76
N THR A 11 -9.96 2.92 -4.55
CA THR A 11 -9.34 2.46 -3.30
C THR A 11 -8.03 3.19 -3.01
N PHE A 12 -7.31 3.64 -4.04
CA PHE A 12 -6.15 4.51 -3.85
C PHE A 12 -6.54 5.90 -3.33
N GLY A 13 -7.59 6.51 -3.89
CA GLY A 13 -8.18 7.75 -3.39
C GLY A 13 -8.66 7.63 -1.94
N TYR A 14 -9.35 6.55 -1.61
CA TYR A 14 -9.81 6.28 -0.24
C TYR A 14 -8.64 6.09 0.74
N PHE A 15 -7.58 5.39 0.32
CA PHE A 15 -6.36 5.27 1.11
C PHE A 15 -5.71 6.64 1.35
N LYS A 16 -5.57 7.49 0.32
CA LYS A 16 -5.05 8.85 0.49
C LYS A 16 -5.93 9.70 1.42
N GLY A 17 -7.25 9.56 1.30
CA GLY A 17 -8.22 10.20 2.20
C GLY A 17 -8.07 9.75 3.65
N ALA A 18 -7.89 8.43 3.87
CA ALA A 18 -7.64 7.86 5.18
C ALA A 18 -6.31 8.35 5.78
N LEU A 19 -5.23 8.40 4.99
CA LEU A 19 -3.97 9.01 5.42
C LEU A 19 -4.19 10.48 5.81
N LYS A 20 -4.82 11.29 4.93
CA LYS A 20 -5.07 12.70 5.21
C LYS A 20 -5.82 12.92 6.53
N ARG A 21 -6.82 12.08 6.82
CA ARG A 21 -7.55 12.13 8.10
C ARG A 21 -6.67 11.71 9.27
N LEU A 22 -5.89 10.65 9.12
CA LEU A 22 -4.94 10.20 10.14
C LEU A 22 -3.96 11.32 10.53
N PHE A 23 -3.36 12.01 9.56
CA PHE A 23 -2.44 13.13 9.82
C PHE A 23 -3.14 14.37 10.38
N LYS A 24 -4.43 14.58 10.08
CA LYS A 24 -5.16 15.76 10.56
C LYS A 24 -5.76 15.59 11.95
N TYR A 25 -6.18 14.38 12.29
CA TYR A 25 -7.03 14.12 13.47
C TYR A 25 -6.40 13.18 14.49
N ASP A 26 -5.45 12.33 14.07
CA ASP A 26 -4.78 11.39 14.96
C ASP A 26 -3.27 11.37 14.68
N GLU A 27 -2.69 12.55 14.44
CA GLU A 27 -1.28 12.70 14.12
C GLU A 27 -0.39 12.19 15.25
N GLU A 28 -0.91 12.23 16.49
CA GLU A 28 -0.26 11.62 17.63
C GLU A 28 0.02 10.16 17.35
N LEU A 29 -0.89 9.40 16.73
CA LEU A 29 -0.76 7.95 16.41
C LEU A 29 0.43 7.59 15.50
N LEU A 30 1.20 8.57 15.05
CA LEU A 30 2.34 8.40 14.16
C LEU A 30 3.68 8.68 14.83
N GLU A 31 3.71 9.02 16.12
CA GLU A 31 4.97 9.18 16.87
C GLU A 31 5.62 7.82 17.24
N MET A 32 6.87 7.81 17.69
CA MET A 32 7.70 6.57 17.76
C MET A 32 7.25 5.46 18.74
N LYS A 33 6.03 5.53 19.32
CA LYS A 33 5.51 4.56 20.29
C LYS A 33 4.29 3.76 19.84
N TYR A 34 3.83 3.89 18.60
CA TYR A 34 2.61 3.19 18.19
C TYR A 34 2.81 1.72 17.80
N ARG A 35 1.75 0.97 18.07
CA ARG A 35 1.55 -0.36 17.55
C ARG A 35 1.05 -0.22 16.11
N LYS A 36 1.65 -0.97 15.20
CA LYS A 36 1.32 -0.97 13.76
C LYS A 36 -0.18 -1.24 13.57
N GLU A 37 -0.70 -2.11 14.41
CA GLU A 37 -2.09 -2.52 14.53
C GLU A 37 -3.02 -1.34 14.82
N THR A 38 -2.61 -0.39 15.67
CA THR A 38 -3.40 0.81 15.99
C THR A 38 -3.55 1.71 14.77
N VAL A 39 -2.46 1.95 14.05
CA VAL A 39 -2.47 2.76 12.82
C VAL A 39 -3.33 2.10 11.75
N ILE A 40 -3.18 0.79 11.57
CA ILE A 40 -3.97 0.00 10.62
C ILE A 40 -5.46 0.02 10.96
N ASN A 41 -5.81 -0.14 12.24
CA ASN A 41 -7.22 -0.05 12.68
C ASN A 41 -7.80 1.34 12.47
N ARG A 42 -7.00 2.40 12.60
CA ARG A 42 -7.47 3.76 12.32
C ARG A 42 -7.67 3.98 10.82
N ILE A 43 -6.74 3.50 9.99
CA ILE A 43 -6.88 3.54 8.53
C ILE A 43 -8.10 2.71 8.10
N SER A 44 -8.33 1.52 8.68
CA SER A 44 -9.48 0.68 8.32
C SER A 44 -10.80 1.37 8.61
N LEU A 45 -10.92 2.06 9.74
CA LEU A 45 -12.09 2.87 10.08
C LEU A 45 -12.33 3.99 9.05
N TYR A 46 -11.29 4.75 8.69
CA TYR A 46 -11.44 5.85 7.74
C TYR A 46 -11.73 5.37 6.32
N MET A 47 -11.18 4.23 5.92
CA MET A 47 -11.51 3.62 4.66
C MET A 47 -12.95 3.09 4.65
N SER A 48 -13.40 2.39 5.72
CA SER A 48 -14.74 1.80 5.76
C SER A 48 -15.86 2.83 5.68
N GLU A 49 -15.66 4.02 6.25
CA GLU A 49 -16.60 5.15 6.13
C GLU A 49 -16.75 5.68 4.68
N SER A 50 -15.79 5.39 3.80
CA SER A 50 -15.79 5.82 2.39
C SER A 50 -16.19 4.70 1.43
N LEU A 51 -16.34 3.46 1.91
CA LEU A 51 -16.71 2.32 1.08
C LEU A 51 -18.23 2.25 0.88
N GLU A 52 -18.62 1.65 -0.23
CA GLU A 52 -20.04 1.44 -0.49
C GLU A 52 -20.61 0.28 0.35
N GLU A 53 -21.92 0.27 0.53
CA GLU A 53 -22.61 -0.80 1.27
C GLU A 53 -22.31 -2.17 0.65
N GLY A 54 -21.94 -3.16 1.48
CA GLY A 54 -21.61 -4.52 1.06
C GLY A 54 -20.11 -4.79 0.80
N ASN A 55 -19.27 -3.75 0.81
CA ASN A 55 -17.83 -3.94 0.97
C ASN A 55 -17.50 -4.31 2.42
N ASN A 56 -16.48 -5.13 2.63
CA ASN A 56 -16.02 -5.52 3.97
C ASN A 56 -14.54 -5.18 4.16
N VAL A 57 -14.16 -4.81 5.37
CA VAL A 57 -12.77 -4.49 5.72
C VAL A 57 -12.31 -5.42 6.85
N ASP A 58 -11.27 -6.19 6.58
CA ASP A 58 -10.63 -7.06 7.57
C ASP A 58 -9.20 -6.60 7.84
N THR A 59 -8.74 -6.78 9.08
CA THR A 59 -7.37 -6.47 9.49
C THR A 59 -6.62 -7.73 9.87
N SER A 60 -5.32 -7.79 9.55
CA SER A 60 -4.43 -8.89 9.91
C SER A 60 -4.87 -10.26 9.36
N ILE A 61 -5.40 -10.28 8.14
CA ILE A 61 -5.86 -11.49 7.46
C ILE A 61 -4.97 -11.82 6.26
N LEU A 62 -4.76 -13.11 5.98
CA LEU A 62 -3.97 -13.60 4.82
C LEU A 62 -2.53 -13.04 4.76
N GLY A 63 -1.99 -12.59 5.90
CA GLY A 63 -0.66 -11.96 5.99
C GLY A 63 -0.60 -10.51 5.53
N ALA A 64 -1.72 -9.93 5.08
CA ALA A 64 -1.86 -8.50 4.85
C ALA A 64 -2.33 -7.80 6.14
N ASP A 65 -1.99 -6.52 6.28
CA ASP A 65 -2.37 -5.76 7.47
C ASP A 65 -3.83 -5.32 7.39
N LEU A 66 -4.30 -5.01 6.18
CA LEU A 66 -5.68 -4.68 5.89
C LEU A 66 -6.05 -5.23 4.52
N VAL A 67 -7.25 -5.77 4.42
CA VAL A 67 -7.86 -6.29 3.19
C VAL A 67 -9.26 -5.70 3.04
N ILE A 68 -9.62 -5.27 1.84
CA ILE A 68 -10.98 -4.87 1.50
C ILE A 68 -11.53 -5.87 0.51
N TRP A 69 -12.72 -6.37 0.80
CA TRP A 69 -13.46 -7.28 -0.04
C TRP A 69 -14.53 -6.51 -0.82
N ASP A 70 -14.69 -6.83 -2.10
CA ASP A 70 -15.81 -6.36 -2.90
C ASP A 70 -17.12 -7.08 -2.50
N ARG A 71 -18.23 -6.60 -3.04
CA ARG A 71 -19.57 -7.19 -2.83
C ARG A 71 -19.70 -8.64 -3.34
N LYS A 72 -18.78 -9.07 -4.20
CA LYS A 72 -18.76 -10.41 -4.80
C LYS A 72 -17.87 -11.38 -3.99
N GLY A 73 -17.25 -10.90 -2.90
CA GLY A 73 -16.34 -11.69 -2.07
C GLY A 73 -14.92 -11.81 -2.63
N ASN A 74 -14.54 -11.02 -3.63
CA ASN A 74 -13.16 -10.92 -4.11
C ASN A 74 -12.39 -9.89 -3.29
N ILE A 75 -11.07 -10.06 -3.21
CA ILE A 75 -10.22 -9.02 -2.62
C ILE A 75 -10.09 -7.89 -3.64
N ASP A 76 -10.52 -6.70 -3.27
CA ASP A 76 -10.39 -5.48 -4.08
C ASP A 76 -9.08 -4.75 -3.75
N PHE A 77 -8.74 -4.68 -2.47
CA PHE A 77 -7.57 -3.95 -1.98
C PHE A 77 -6.83 -4.70 -0.88
N ALA A 78 -5.51 -4.60 -0.89
CA ALA A 78 -4.66 -5.09 0.19
C ALA A 78 -3.59 -4.06 0.57
N LEU A 79 -3.31 -3.97 1.87
CA LEU A 79 -2.43 -2.97 2.46
C LEU A 79 -1.39 -3.61 3.38
N PHE A 80 -0.15 -3.15 3.27
CA PHE A 80 0.99 -3.55 4.08
C PHE A 80 1.69 -2.32 4.65
N LEU A 81 1.64 -2.13 5.97
CA LEU A 81 2.36 -1.07 6.68
C LEU A 81 3.71 -1.57 7.17
N SER A 82 4.76 -0.86 6.78
CA SER A 82 6.09 -0.97 7.39
C SER A 82 6.25 0.13 8.44
N LYS A 83 6.70 -0.24 9.65
CA LYS A 83 7.01 0.73 10.71
C LYS A 83 8.18 1.62 10.34
N ASP A 84 9.14 1.06 9.62
CA ASP A 84 10.33 1.74 9.12
C ASP A 84 10.23 1.88 7.59
N TYR A 85 11.35 2.22 6.96
CA TYR A 85 11.49 2.15 5.51
C TYR A 85 11.07 0.77 4.95
N LEU A 86 10.42 0.76 3.79
CA LEU A 86 9.87 -0.47 3.23
C LEU A 86 11.02 -1.38 2.78
N SER A 87 11.25 -2.46 3.54
CA SER A 87 12.30 -3.44 3.26
C SER A 87 12.03 -4.24 1.99
N GLU A 88 13.07 -4.82 1.40
CA GLU A 88 12.91 -5.74 0.26
C GLU A 88 12.01 -6.94 0.59
N GLU A 89 12.04 -7.42 1.84
CA GLU A 89 11.13 -8.47 2.29
C GLU A 89 9.67 -7.98 2.32
N GLY A 90 9.43 -6.75 2.78
CA GLY A 90 8.10 -6.14 2.77
C GLY A 90 7.53 -5.99 1.36
N LYS A 91 8.35 -5.49 0.42
CA LYS A 91 7.99 -5.41 -1.00
C LYS A 91 7.67 -6.78 -1.58
N ARG A 92 8.53 -7.78 -1.29
CA ARG A 92 8.34 -9.17 -1.74
C ARG A 92 7.04 -9.77 -1.20
N LYS A 93 6.69 -9.53 0.06
CA LYS A 93 5.43 -9.99 0.66
C LYS A 93 4.22 -9.39 -0.04
N ALA A 94 4.20 -8.07 -0.22
CA ALA A 94 3.12 -7.38 -0.92
C ALA A 94 2.97 -7.85 -2.37
N ARG A 95 4.10 -8.02 -3.08
CA ARG A 95 4.09 -8.56 -4.45
C ARG A 95 3.60 -10.00 -4.53
N ALA A 96 4.07 -10.87 -3.62
CA ALA A 96 3.62 -12.26 -3.57
C ALA A 96 2.11 -12.36 -3.28
N PHE A 97 1.61 -11.52 -2.38
CA PHE A 97 0.17 -11.40 -2.13
C PHE A 97 -0.59 -10.98 -3.38
N HIS A 98 -0.12 -9.93 -4.07
CA HIS A 98 -0.74 -9.43 -5.29
C HIS A 98 -0.85 -10.51 -6.37
N LEU A 99 0.21 -11.28 -6.59
CA LEU A 99 0.22 -12.36 -7.59
C LEU A 99 -0.69 -13.54 -7.21
N ALA A 100 -0.77 -13.87 -5.91
CA ALA A 100 -1.55 -15.00 -5.42
C ALA A 100 -3.06 -14.73 -5.43
N TYR A 101 -3.46 -13.54 -4.96
CA TYR A 101 -4.87 -13.19 -4.74
C TYR A 101 -5.45 -12.25 -5.80
N LYS A 102 -4.61 -11.67 -6.66
CA LYS A 102 -4.98 -10.79 -7.78
C LYS A 102 -5.97 -9.68 -7.40
N PRO A 103 -5.74 -8.93 -6.30
CA PRO A 103 -6.60 -7.80 -5.99
C PRO A 103 -6.43 -6.70 -7.04
N ASN A 104 -7.43 -5.83 -7.16
CA ASN A 104 -7.35 -4.68 -8.06
C ASN A 104 -6.18 -3.76 -7.68
N LEU A 105 -5.87 -3.64 -6.39
CA LEU A 105 -4.75 -2.83 -5.91
C LEU A 105 -4.07 -3.47 -4.69
N THR A 106 -2.74 -3.49 -4.68
CA THR A 106 -1.97 -3.80 -3.45
C THR A 106 -0.98 -2.70 -3.15
N LEU A 107 -1.03 -2.18 -1.93
CA LEU A 107 -0.11 -1.16 -1.47
C LEU A 107 0.76 -1.70 -0.34
N ALA A 108 2.04 -1.44 -0.41
CA ALA A 108 2.91 -1.44 0.75
C ALA A 108 3.41 -0.02 1.00
N PHE A 109 3.44 0.43 2.25
CA PHE A 109 3.80 1.80 2.55
C PHE A 109 4.57 1.96 3.85
N SER A 110 5.30 3.06 3.92
CA SER A 110 6.07 3.50 5.07
C SER A 110 5.77 4.97 5.35
N ILE A 111 5.37 5.27 6.57
CA ILE A 111 5.20 6.66 7.02
C ILE A 111 6.55 7.15 7.54
N LEU A 112 7.10 8.19 6.93
CA LEU A 112 8.37 8.79 7.30
C LEU A 112 8.11 10.20 7.82
N LYS A 113 7.52 10.27 9.02
CA LYS A 113 7.06 11.53 9.65
C LYS A 113 8.18 12.56 9.77
N GLU A 114 9.38 12.15 10.18
CA GLU A 114 10.56 13.05 10.27
C GLU A 114 10.98 13.69 8.93
N LYS A 115 10.45 13.20 7.81
CA LYS A 115 10.74 13.70 6.47
C LYS A 115 9.51 14.27 5.78
N ASP A 116 8.37 14.35 6.47
CA ASP A 116 7.11 14.89 5.95
C ASP A 116 6.56 14.17 4.70
N TYR A 117 6.78 12.84 4.60
CA TYR A 117 6.21 12.04 3.52
C TYR A 117 5.87 10.59 3.86
N VAL A 118 5.04 9.99 3.01
CA VAL A 118 4.78 8.55 2.93
C VAL A 118 5.39 7.99 1.65
N LEU A 119 6.13 6.89 1.77
CA LEU A 119 6.51 6.09 0.60
C LEU A 119 5.47 5.04 0.35
N ILE A 120 5.03 4.95 -0.90
CA ILE A 120 4.05 3.98 -1.32
C ILE A 120 4.67 3.15 -2.44
N TYR A 121 4.64 1.84 -2.24
CA TYR A 121 4.91 0.79 -3.21
C TYR A 121 3.58 0.24 -3.68
N ARG A 122 3.17 0.65 -4.88
CA ARG A 122 1.89 0.30 -5.48
C ARG A 122 2.10 -0.83 -6.47
N CYS A 123 1.65 -2.03 -6.12
CA CYS A 123 1.58 -3.17 -7.03
C CYS A 123 0.30 -3.10 -7.84
N GLU A 124 0.49 -3.12 -9.14
CA GLU A 124 -0.54 -3.29 -10.14
C GLU A 124 -0.22 -4.55 -10.95
N LYS A 125 -1.14 -4.95 -11.82
CA LYS A 125 -1.04 -6.19 -12.58
C LYS A 125 0.31 -6.36 -13.30
N ASP A 126 0.73 -5.33 -14.03
CA ASP A 126 1.87 -5.41 -14.95
C ASP A 126 3.04 -4.49 -14.55
N TYR A 127 2.91 -3.76 -13.44
CA TYR A 127 3.93 -2.80 -13.01
C TYR A 127 3.86 -2.53 -11.51
N VAL A 128 4.94 -1.91 -11.03
CA VAL A 128 5.06 -1.40 -9.68
C VAL A 128 5.40 0.07 -9.75
N ASP A 129 4.63 0.89 -9.03
CA ASP A 129 4.92 2.30 -8.84
C ASP A 129 5.53 2.56 -7.46
N TYR A 130 6.55 3.40 -7.46
CA TYR A 130 7.12 4.01 -6.27
C TYR A 130 6.64 5.45 -6.22
N ILE A 131 5.87 5.78 -5.19
CA ILE A 131 5.20 7.07 -5.05
C ILE A 131 5.65 7.72 -3.75
N HIS A 132 5.89 9.01 -3.83
CA HIS A 132 6.10 9.89 -2.69
C HIS A 132 4.83 10.69 -2.45
N TYR A 133 4.19 10.49 -1.31
CA TYR A 133 3.00 11.23 -0.90
C TYR A 133 3.38 12.21 0.20
N ASN A 134 3.31 13.51 -0.10
CA ASN A 134 3.70 14.57 0.83
C ASN A 134 2.61 14.76 1.91
N LEU A 135 3.04 14.92 3.17
CA LEU A 135 2.13 15.03 4.31
C LEU A 135 1.52 16.42 4.49
N ASP A 136 2.17 17.45 3.97
CA ASP A 136 1.72 18.84 4.10
C ASP A 136 0.73 19.21 2.98
N SER A 137 1.12 18.96 1.72
CA SER A 137 0.31 19.28 0.54
C SER A 137 -0.71 18.21 0.20
N PHE A 138 -0.55 16.99 0.71
CA PHE A 138 -1.32 15.80 0.31
C PHE A 138 -1.26 15.52 -1.20
N GLU A 139 -0.18 15.94 -1.85
CA GLU A 139 0.10 15.62 -3.25
C GLU A 139 0.98 14.38 -3.36
N ASP A 140 0.68 13.55 -4.36
CA ASP A 140 1.54 12.43 -4.73
C ASP A 140 2.41 12.76 -5.94
N ARG A 141 3.66 12.27 -5.88
CA ARG A 141 4.62 12.32 -6.97
C ARG A 141 5.13 10.91 -7.24
N MET A 142 4.93 10.43 -8.46
CA MET A 142 5.57 9.19 -8.92
C MET A 142 7.09 9.40 -9.02
N LEU A 143 7.84 8.57 -8.31
CA LEU A 143 9.30 8.56 -8.32
C LEU A 143 9.84 7.64 -9.40
N LYS A 144 9.24 6.45 -9.54
CA LYS A 144 9.69 5.40 -10.45
C LYS A 144 8.53 4.47 -10.78
N ARG A 145 8.47 4.01 -12.03
CA ARG A 145 7.67 2.84 -12.44
C ARG A 145 8.60 1.73 -12.87
N VAL A 146 8.30 0.50 -12.47
CA VAL A 146 8.99 -0.72 -12.89
C VAL A 146 7.98 -1.61 -13.57
N LEU A 147 8.22 -1.98 -14.82
CA LEU A 147 7.42 -2.97 -15.52
C LEU A 147 7.77 -4.36 -14.98
N LEU A 148 6.74 -5.16 -14.71
CA LEU A 148 6.88 -6.53 -14.26
C LEU A 148 6.87 -7.46 -15.48
N ASP A 149 8.00 -7.64 -16.16
CA ASP A 149 8.12 -8.71 -17.15
C ASP A 149 8.23 -10.08 -16.45
N GLU A 150 7.65 -11.14 -17.01
CA GLU A 150 7.78 -12.51 -16.50
C GLU A 150 9.26 -12.95 -16.33
N ASP A 151 10.18 -12.34 -17.08
CA ASP A 151 11.63 -12.56 -17.04
C ASP A 151 12.45 -11.44 -16.37
N SER A 152 11.81 -10.40 -15.83
CA SER A 152 12.55 -9.27 -15.25
C SER A 152 13.30 -9.69 -13.98
N LYS A 153 14.63 -9.75 -14.13
CA LYS A 153 15.68 -10.02 -13.12
C LYS A 153 15.71 -9.03 -11.95
N GLU A 154 14.58 -8.58 -11.43
CA GLU A 154 14.54 -7.90 -10.13
C GLU A 154 14.83 -8.85 -8.96
N SER A 155 14.85 -10.18 -9.17
CA SER A 155 15.41 -11.11 -8.19
C SER A 155 16.95 -11.01 -8.06
N LEU A 156 17.65 -10.36 -9.01
CA LEU A 156 19.11 -10.28 -9.06
C LEU A 156 19.68 -8.88 -8.82
N LEU A 157 18.89 -7.81 -8.86
CA LEU A 157 19.38 -6.44 -8.70
C LEU A 157 19.59 -6.00 -7.24
N PHE A 158 19.18 -6.80 -6.26
CA PHE A 158 19.36 -6.52 -4.83
C PHE A 158 20.23 -7.54 -4.10
N SER A 159 21.14 -8.22 -4.81
CA SER A 159 22.23 -8.91 -4.13
C SER A 159 23.14 -7.84 -3.49
N PRO A 160 23.35 -7.83 -2.17
CA PRO A 160 24.29 -6.89 -1.58
C PRO A 160 25.65 -7.13 -2.24
N LYS A 161 26.22 -6.10 -2.88
CA LYS A 161 27.60 -6.15 -3.34
C LYS A 161 28.45 -6.51 -2.13
N LYS A 162 28.91 -7.76 -2.03
CA LYS A 162 29.96 -8.15 -1.09
C LYS A 162 31.13 -7.22 -1.41
N LYS A 163 31.44 -6.29 -0.51
CA LYS A 163 32.69 -5.55 -0.54
C LYS A 163 33.80 -6.59 -0.42
N THR A 164 34.48 -6.87 -1.53
CA THR A 164 35.80 -7.48 -1.50
C THR A 164 36.69 -6.51 -0.75
N LYS A 165 37.13 -6.90 0.46
CA LYS A 165 38.25 -6.25 1.12
C LYS A 165 39.51 -6.64 0.35
N THR A 166 40.18 -5.64 -0.22
CA THR A 166 41.63 -5.67 -0.49
C THR A 166 42.41 -5.92 0.80
#